data_AF-E3HSN2-F1
#
_entry.id   AF-E3HSN2-F1
#
_cell.length_a   1.000
_cell.length_b   1.000
_cell.length_c   1.000
_cell.angle_alpha   90.00
_cell.angle_beta   90.00
_cell.angle_gamma   90.00
#
_symmetry.space_group_name_H-M   'P 1'
#
loop_
_entity.id
_entity.type
_entity.pdbx_description
1 polymer ?
#
loop_
_entity_poly.entity_id
_entity_poly.type
_entity_poly.pdbx_seq_one_letter_code
_entity_poly.pdbx_strand_id
1 'polypeptide(L)'
;MALTDKKRRFVQALQSGLSGAKAAIHAGYSEKGAAVAASRLMKDKDVQEALGRVKQVNKLKEEAAATGTEISLPDLGKLYSDPLEFLKAVANDPEQDMKLRVDAAKAWVPYVHGKIGEQGKKDAKKKAAGDAVAGGKFGAPPRPPLLRVVGKG
;
A
#
# COMPACT_ATOMS: atom_id res chain seq x y z
N MET A 1 11.52 -10.02 3.20
CA MET A 1 10.83 -11.28 3.63
C MET A 1 9.57 -10.85 4.35
N ALA A 2 8.46 -11.58 4.29
CA ALA A 2 7.21 -11.11 4.93
C ALA A 2 7.40 -10.92 6.44
N LEU A 3 6.82 -9.86 7.02
CA LEU A 3 6.88 -9.54 8.44
C LEU A 3 6.47 -10.76 9.27
N THR A 4 7.38 -11.31 10.07
CA THR A 4 7.08 -12.41 11.01
C THR A 4 6.07 -11.93 12.06
N ASP A 5 5.27 -12.85 12.62
CA ASP A 5 4.22 -12.50 13.59
C ASP A 5 4.73 -11.69 14.79
N LYS A 6 5.95 -12.01 15.27
CA LYS A 6 6.59 -11.26 16.37
C LYS A 6 6.98 -9.83 15.95
N LYS A 7 7.48 -9.64 14.73
CA LYS A 7 7.78 -8.30 14.17
C LYS A 7 6.50 -7.47 14.05
N ARG A 8 5.37 -8.07 13.66
CA ARG A 8 4.06 -7.39 13.58
C ARG A 8 3.59 -6.92 14.96
N ARG A 9 3.63 -7.80 15.97
CA ARG A 9 3.25 -7.45 17.35
C ARG A 9 4.15 -6.37 17.94
N PHE A 10 5.44 -6.37 17.61
CA PHE A 10 6.37 -5.32 18.03
C PHE A 10 5.99 -3.96 17.42
N VAL A 11 5.68 -3.91 16.12
CA VAL A 11 5.21 -2.68 15.46
C VAL A 11 3.88 -2.21 16.06
N GLN A 12 2.94 -3.13 16.34
CA GLN A 12 1.67 -2.79 16.99
C GLN A 12 1.86 -2.23 18.41
N ALA A 13 2.81 -2.78 19.18
CA ALA A 13 3.14 -2.25 20.50
C ALA A 13 3.77 -0.85 20.41
N LEU A 14 4.60 -0.58 19.39
CA LEU A 14 5.11 0.77 19.12
C LEU A 14 3.98 1.76 18.78
N GLN A 15 2.96 1.31 18.05
CA GLN A 15 1.77 2.13 17.75
C GLN A 15 0.94 2.41 18.98
N SER A 16 0.81 1.46 19.90
CA SER A 16 0.07 1.67 21.15
C SER A 16 0.84 2.50 22.18
N GLY A 17 1.98 3.11 21.81
CA GLY A 17 2.78 3.99 22.67
C GLY A 17 3.81 3.29 23.55
N LEU A 18 3.93 1.96 23.48
CA LEU A 18 4.98 1.22 24.19
C LEU A 18 6.28 1.35 23.39
N SER A 19 7.41 1.67 24.04
CA SER A 19 8.69 1.82 23.35
C SER A 19 9.72 0.78 23.81
N GLY A 20 10.71 0.51 22.95
CA GLY A 20 11.92 -0.24 23.31
C GLY A 20 11.64 -1.62 23.90
N ALA A 21 12.19 -1.85 25.10
CA ALA A 21 12.10 -3.13 25.79
C ALA A 21 10.65 -3.53 26.12
N LYS A 22 9.78 -2.57 26.49
CA LYS A 22 8.37 -2.85 26.80
C LYS A 22 7.60 -3.34 25.58
N ALA A 23 7.88 -2.76 24.41
CA ALA A 23 7.30 -3.22 23.14
C ALA A 23 7.77 -4.64 22.78
N ALA A 24 9.03 -4.97 23.05
CA ALA A 24 9.56 -6.33 22.82
C ALA A 24 8.96 -7.37 23.78
N ILE A 25 8.75 -7.03 25.06
CA ILE A 25 8.06 -7.90 26.02
C ILE A 25 6.63 -8.16 25.54
N HIS A 26 5.91 -7.10 25.14
CA HIS A 26 4.56 -7.22 24.60
C HIS A 26 4.48 -8.06 23.31
N ALA A 27 5.55 -8.04 22.50
CA ALA A 27 5.67 -8.87 21.31
C ALA A 27 6.04 -10.34 21.59
N GLY A 28 6.27 -10.71 22.86
CA GLY A 28 6.59 -12.08 23.28
C GLY A 28 8.09 -12.42 23.23
N TYR A 29 8.97 -11.43 23.37
CA TYR A 29 10.40 -11.65 23.62
C TYR A 29 10.67 -11.77 25.12
N SER A 30 11.73 -12.50 25.50
CA SER A 30 12.05 -12.70 26.92
C SER A 30 12.43 -11.37 27.58
N GLU A 31 11.99 -11.19 28.84
CA GLU A 31 12.21 -9.95 29.58
C GLU A 31 13.70 -9.62 29.73
N LYS A 32 14.51 -10.65 30.05
CA LYS A 32 15.97 -10.52 30.21
C LYS A 32 16.68 -10.09 28.92
N GLY A 33 16.11 -10.37 27.75
CA GLY A 33 16.70 -10.04 26.44
C GLY A 33 15.96 -8.96 25.65
N ALA A 34 14.87 -8.41 26.20
CA ALA A 34 13.93 -7.56 25.48
C ALA A 34 14.58 -6.27 24.94
N ALA A 35 15.50 -5.67 25.70
CA ALA A 35 16.21 -4.45 25.29
C ALA A 35 17.10 -4.70 24.05
N VAL A 36 17.82 -5.81 24.02
CA VAL A 36 18.71 -6.19 22.91
C VAL A 36 17.88 -6.59 21.69
N ALA A 37 16.80 -7.35 21.89
CA ALA A 37 15.85 -7.70 20.84
C ALA A 37 15.21 -6.46 20.21
N ALA A 38 14.74 -5.51 21.03
CA ALA A 38 14.17 -4.25 20.56
C ALA A 38 15.19 -3.47 19.70
N SER A 39 16.44 -3.39 20.15
CA SER A 39 17.50 -2.67 19.42
C SER A 39 17.81 -3.28 18.06
N ARG A 40 17.72 -4.61 17.93
CA ARG A 40 17.84 -5.32 16.64
C ARG A 40 16.62 -5.08 15.76
N LEU A 41 15.42 -5.22 16.31
CA LEU A 41 14.15 -5.03 15.61
C LEU A 41 13.97 -3.60 15.08
N MET A 42 14.46 -2.58 15.79
CA MET A 42 14.40 -1.19 15.31
C MET A 42 15.32 -0.93 14.10
N LYS A 43 16.36 -1.75 13.91
CA LYS A 43 17.30 -1.68 12.79
C LYS A 43 16.94 -2.63 11.65
N ASP A 44 16.02 -3.56 11.87
CA ASP A 44 15.52 -4.47 10.84
C ASP A 44 14.80 -3.67 9.74
N LYS A 45 15.22 -3.87 8.49
CA LYS A 45 14.64 -3.20 7.32
C LYS A 45 13.12 -3.39 7.23
N ASP A 46 12.63 -4.61 7.45
CA ASP A 46 11.20 -4.89 7.37
C ASP A 46 10.38 -4.12 8.43
N VAL A 47 10.93 -3.97 9.64
CA VAL A 47 10.28 -3.24 10.74
C VAL A 47 10.30 -1.74 10.47
N GLN A 48 11.38 -1.22 9.90
CA GLN A 48 11.49 0.17 9.46
C GLN A 48 10.51 0.49 8.32
N GLU A 49 10.36 -0.40 7.33
CA GLU A 49 9.37 -0.23 6.27
C GLU A 49 7.94 -0.23 6.82
N ALA A 50 7.64 -1.10 7.79
CA ALA A 50 6.33 -1.13 8.44
C ALA A 50 6.06 0.17 9.23
N LEU A 51 7.03 0.65 10.02
CA LEU A 51 6.94 1.93 10.71
C LEU A 51 6.82 3.12 9.74
N GLY A 52 7.53 3.08 8.61
CA GLY A 52 7.44 4.08 7.54
C GLY A 52 6.04 4.15 6.93
N ARG A 53 5.44 3.00 6.60
CA ARG A 53 4.05 2.94 6.10
C ARG A 53 3.06 3.50 7.13
N VAL A 54 3.25 3.19 8.41
CA VAL A 54 2.37 3.68 9.48
C VAL A 54 2.49 5.19 9.66
N LYS A 55 3.72 5.73 9.64
CA LYS A 55 3.95 7.18 9.67
C LYS A 55 3.33 7.88 8.46
N GLN A 56 3.44 7.28 7.27
CA GLN A 56 2.81 7.80 6.07
C GLN A 56 1.29 7.83 6.21
N VAL A 57 0.66 6.76 6.75
CA VAL A 57 -0.78 6.72 7.00
C VAL A 57 -1.21 7.77 8.02
N ASN A 58 -0.47 7.95 9.12
CA ASN A 58 -0.76 8.99 10.10
C ASN A 58 -0.61 10.40 9.50
N LYS A 59 0.44 10.63 8.70
CA LYS A 59 0.62 11.90 8.01
C LYS A 59 -0.53 12.19 7.03
N LEU A 60 -0.93 11.19 6.24
CA LEU A 60 -2.09 11.32 5.35
C LEU A 60 -3.39 11.57 6.13
N LYS A 61 -3.55 10.98 7.32
CA LYS A 61 -4.68 11.22 8.22
C LYS A 61 -4.66 12.67 8.76
N GLU A 62 -3.49 13.18 9.13
CA GLU A 62 -3.31 14.56 9.58
C GLU A 62 -3.51 15.56 8.43
N GLU A 63 -3.06 15.24 7.22
CA GLU A 63 -3.29 16.04 6.01
C GLU A 63 -4.77 16.05 5.62
N ALA A 64 -5.47 14.93 5.78
CA ALA A 64 -6.93 14.84 5.64
C ALA A 64 -7.69 15.60 6.75
N ALA A 65 -7.17 15.62 7.98
CA ALA A 65 -7.73 16.40 9.08
C ALA A 65 -7.48 17.91 8.89
N ALA A 66 -6.32 18.30 8.37
CA ALA A 66 -5.96 19.70 8.09
C ALA A 66 -6.69 20.29 6.88
N THR A 67 -7.16 19.45 5.95
CA THR A 67 -8.06 19.88 4.87
C THR A 67 -9.52 20.04 5.30
N GLY A 68 -9.81 19.88 6.60
CA GLY A 68 -11.04 20.40 7.21
C GLY A 68 -12.33 19.90 6.54
N THR A 69 -12.34 18.66 6.06
CA THR A 69 -13.60 18.02 5.67
C THR A 69 -14.10 17.27 6.90
N GLU A 70 -14.87 17.98 7.73
CA GLU A 70 -15.66 17.35 8.78
C GLU A 70 -16.51 16.25 8.13
N ILE A 71 -16.25 15.00 8.50
CA ILE A 71 -17.07 13.87 8.09
C ILE A 71 -18.35 13.95 8.91
N SER A 72 -19.29 14.73 8.40
CA SER A 72 -20.70 14.64 8.75
C SER A 72 -21.41 14.10 7.52
N LEU A 73 -21.79 12.83 7.53
CA LEU A 73 -22.80 12.35 6.59
C LEU A 73 -24.11 13.07 6.97
N PRO A 74 -24.76 13.84 6.08
CA PRO A 74 -24.96 13.51 4.67
C PRO A 74 -24.80 14.72 3.71
N ASP A 75 -23.69 14.79 2.98
CA ASP A 75 -23.66 15.48 1.68
C ASP A 75 -22.79 14.72 0.66
N LEU A 76 -22.87 13.40 0.73
CA LEU A 76 -22.13 12.45 -0.12
C LEU A 76 -22.44 12.64 -1.60
N GLY A 77 -23.63 13.14 -1.93
CA GLY A 77 -24.04 13.44 -3.31
C GLY A 77 -23.45 14.73 -3.89
N LYS A 78 -22.87 15.61 -3.06
CA LYS A 78 -22.17 16.82 -3.53
C LYS A 78 -20.65 16.69 -3.49
N LEU A 79 -20.11 15.78 -2.68
CA LEU A 79 -18.65 15.56 -2.55
C LEU A 79 -18.10 14.60 -3.59
N TYR A 80 -18.90 13.64 -4.05
CA TYR A 80 -18.48 12.67 -5.05
C TYR A 80 -19.28 12.87 -6.32
N SER A 81 -18.65 13.48 -7.32
CA SER A 81 -19.19 13.56 -8.68
C SER A 81 -19.32 12.17 -9.33
N ASP A 82 -18.46 11.23 -8.91
CA ASP A 82 -18.40 9.88 -9.43
C ASP A 82 -18.89 8.83 -8.40
N PRO A 83 -19.96 8.08 -8.70
CA PRO A 83 -20.53 7.06 -7.81
C PRO A 83 -19.55 5.96 -7.38
N LEU A 84 -18.51 5.68 -8.20
CA LEU A 84 -17.49 4.68 -7.90
C LEU A 84 -16.51 5.14 -6.82
N GLU A 85 -16.19 6.44 -6.77
CA GLU A 85 -15.34 6.98 -5.72
C GLU A 85 -16.04 6.96 -4.37
N PHE A 86 -17.35 7.21 -4.37
CA PHE A 86 -18.20 7.03 -3.20
C PHE A 86 -18.17 5.59 -2.68
N LEU A 87 -18.39 4.59 -3.56
CA LEU A 87 -18.35 3.18 -3.16
C LEU A 87 -16.98 2.76 -2.61
N LYS A 88 -15.89 3.27 -3.20
CA LYS A 88 -14.54 3.06 -2.70
C LYS A 88 -14.31 3.70 -1.34
N ALA A 89 -14.79 4.92 -1.12
CA ALA A 89 -14.68 5.61 0.16
C ALA A 89 -15.42 4.84 1.26
N VAL A 90 -16.68 4.48 1.01
CA VAL A 90 -17.53 3.72 1.94
C VAL A 90 -16.94 2.33 2.25
N ALA A 91 -16.39 1.62 1.26
CA ALA A 91 -15.77 0.32 1.50
C ALA A 91 -14.51 0.40 2.40
N ASN A 92 -13.75 1.50 2.30
CA ASN A 92 -12.50 1.68 3.04
C ASN A 92 -12.68 2.30 4.43
N ASP A 93 -13.83 2.89 4.72
CA ASP A 93 -14.14 3.53 6.00
C ASP A 93 -14.30 2.49 7.12
N PRO A 94 -13.46 2.51 8.18
CA PRO A 94 -13.55 1.57 9.30
C PRO A 94 -14.70 1.81 10.28
N GLU A 95 -15.31 3.00 10.26
CA GLU A 95 -16.41 3.39 11.16
C GLU A 95 -17.78 3.00 10.60
N GLN A 96 -17.87 2.70 9.30
CA GLN A 96 -19.09 2.22 8.66
C GLN A 96 -19.39 0.75 9.00
N ASP A 97 -20.69 0.43 9.03
CA ASP A 97 -21.16 -0.93 9.30
C ASP A 97 -20.55 -1.97 8.34
N MET A 98 -20.10 -3.10 8.89
CA MET A 98 -19.38 -4.11 8.12
C MET A 98 -20.21 -4.67 6.96
N LYS A 99 -21.54 -4.76 7.07
CA LYS A 99 -22.40 -5.21 5.97
C LYS A 99 -22.47 -4.18 4.85
N LEU A 100 -22.55 -2.89 5.21
CA LEU A 100 -22.62 -1.78 4.27
C LEU A 100 -21.30 -1.63 3.49
N ARG A 101 -20.17 -1.84 4.17
CA ARG A 101 -18.84 -1.89 3.53
C ARG A 101 -18.70 -3.05 2.55
N VAL A 102 -19.18 -4.23 2.94
CA VAL A 102 -19.13 -5.43 2.08
C VAL A 102 -20.03 -5.28 0.86
N ASP A 103 -21.20 -4.66 1.02
CA ASP A 103 -22.10 -4.37 -0.10
C ASP A 103 -21.49 -3.36 -1.08
N ALA A 104 -20.95 -2.26 -0.58
CA ALA A 104 -20.24 -1.27 -1.38
C ALA A 104 -19.03 -1.88 -2.11
N ALA A 105 -18.25 -2.72 -1.42
CA ALA A 105 -17.13 -3.43 -2.02
C ALA A 105 -17.59 -4.38 -3.13
N LYS A 106 -18.67 -5.15 -2.93
CA LYS A 106 -19.24 -6.05 -3.95
C LYS A 106 -19.70 -5.27 -5.18
N ALA A 107 -20.28 -4.09 -5.00
CA ALA A 107 -20.72 -3.25 -6.11
C ALA A 107 -19.55 -2.64 -6.89
N TRP A 108 -18.44 -2.27 -6.22
CA TRP A 108 -17.29 -1.61 -6.86
C TRP A 108 -16.28 -2.57 -7.51
N VAL A 109 -16.00 -3.73 -6.90
CA VAL A 109 -15.07 -4.75 -7.41
C VAL A 109 -15.26 -5.10 -8.90
N PRO A 110 -16.48 -5.34 -9.43
CA PRO A 110 -16.65 -5.70 -10.83
C PRO A 110 -16.30 -4.57 -11.81
N TYR A 111 -16.30 -3.31 -11.37
CA TYR A 111 -15.95 -2.17 -12.22
C TYR A 111 -14.45 -1.87 -12.21
N VAL A 112 -13.74 -2.18 -11.12
CA VAL A 112 -12.28 -2.02 -11.03
C VAL A 112 -11.51 -3.22 -11.56
N HIS A 113 -12.04 -4.41 -11.36
CA HIS A 113 -11.40 -5.64 -11.84
C HIS A 113 -11.93 -6.12 -13.18
N GLY A 114 -12.81 -5.34 -13.82
CA GLY A 114 -13.51 -5.71 -15.04
C GLY A 114 -14.51 -6.84 -14.77
N LYS A 115 -15.77 -6.67 -15.15
CA LYS A 115 -16.65 -7.83 -15.32
C LYS A 115 -15.96 -8.71 -16.34
N ILE A 116 -15.55 -9.89 -15.90
CA ILE A 116 -14.82 -10.90 -16.68
C ILE A 116 -15.53 -11.25 -18.02
N GLY A 117 -16.80 -10.86 -18.18
CA GLY A 117 -17.59 -11.01 -19.41
C GLY A 117 -17.41 -9.94 -20.48
N GLU A 118 -16.95 -8.72 -20.17
CA GLU A 118 -16.86 -7.62 -21.18
C GLU A 118 -15.42 -7.19 -21.51
N GLN A 119 -14.42 -7.69 -20.78
CA GLN A 119 -13.00 -7.60 -21.19
C GLN A 119 -12.69 -8.62 -22.30
N GLY A 120 -13.55 -8.66 -23.32
CA GLY A 120 -13.54 -9.62 -24.42
C GLY A 120 -12.43 -9.31 -25.42
N LYS A 121 -11.34 -10.07 -25.37
CA LYS A 121 -10.30 -10.24 -26.42
C LYS A 121 -9.51 -9.00 -26.87
N LYS A 122 -9.97 -7.76 -26.73
CA LYS A 122 -9.24 -6.56 -27.17
C LYS A 122 -8.21 -6.08 -26.16
N ASP A 123 -8.58 -5.95 -24.88
CA ASP A 123 -7.65 -5.50 -23.83
C ASP A 123 -6.63 -6.55 -23.43
N ALA A 124 -7.02 -7.83 -23.44
CA ALA A 124 -6.08 -8.94 -23.26
C ALA A 124 -5.02 -8.97 -24.39
N LYS A 125 -5.41 -8.68 -25.64
CA LYS A 125 -4.46 -8.56 -26.77
C LYS A 125 -3.57 -7.33 -26.66
N LYS A 126 -4.10 -6.18 -26.19
CA LYS A 126 -3.28 -4.98 -25.96
C LYS A 126 -2.27 -5.17 -24.84
N LYS A 127 -2.65 -5.81 -23.73
CA LYS A 127 -1.75 -6.09 -22.62
C LYS A 127 -0.67 -7.11 -23.02
N ALA A 128 -1.06 -8.21 -23.68
CA ALA A 128 -0.11 -9.19 -24.23
C ALA A 128 0.82 -8.59 -25.29
N ALA A 129 0.36 -7.63 -26.11
CA ALA A 129 1.21 -6.91 -27.05
C ALA A 129 2.21 -5.97 -26.33
N GLY A 130 1.79 -5.29 -25.26
CA GLY A 130 2.69 -4.46 -24.44
C GLY A 130 3.80 -5.27 -23.78
N ASP A 131 3.44 -6.41 -23.16
CA ASP A 131 4.40 -7.31 -22.52
C ASP A 131 5.35 -7.97 -23.54
N ALA A 132 4.86 -8.35 -24.74
CA ALA A 132 5.69 -8.93 -25.79
C ALA A 132 6.68 -7.94 -26.43
N VAL A 133 6.34 -6.65 -26.51
CA VAL A 133 7.23 -5.60 -27.03
C VAL A 133 8.27 -5.19 -25.99
N ALA A 134 7.98 -5.31 -24.69
CA ALA A 134 8.92 -4.99 -23.62
C ALA A 134 10.00 -6.06 -23.37
N GLY A 135 9.73 -7.33 -23.69
CA GLY A 135 10.65 -8.45 -23.38
C GLY A 135 10.86 -9.51 -24.47
N GLY A 136 10.20 -9.42 -25.62
CA GLY A 136 10.31 -10.40 -26.71
C GLY A 136 11.41 -10.05 -27.72
N LYS A 137 11.72 -11.01 -28.62
CA LYS A 137 12.74 -10.87 -29.69
C LYS A 137 12.51 -9.68 -30.65
N PHE A 138 11.35 -9.02 -30.57
CA PHE A 138 10.95 -7.85 -31.36
C PHE A 138 10.95 -6.54 -30.55
N GLY A 139 11.43 -6.55 -29.30
CA GLY A 139 11.60 -5.34 -28.51
C GLY A 139 12.62 -4.40 -29.13
N ALA A 140 12.47 -3.09 -28.87
CA ALA A 140 13.36 -2.08 -29.43
C ALA A 140 14.83 -2.41 -29.10
N PRO A 141 15.74 -2.41 -30.10
CA PRO A 141 17.12 -2.79 -29.88
C PRO A 141 17.77 -1.87 -28.84
N PRO A 142 18.68 -2.39 -27.99
CA PRO A 142 19.36 -1.58 -27.01
C PRO A 142 20.13 -0.44 -27.70
N ARG A 143 20.13 0.72 -27.04
CA ARG A 143 20.70 1.97 -27.56
C ARG A 143 22.17 1.72 -27.95
N PRO A 144 22.60 2.05 -29.18
CA PRO A 144 23.97 1.80 -29.60
C PRO A 144 24.96 2.58 -28.72
N PRO A 145 26.12 1.98 -28.37
CA PRO A 145 27.10 2.65 -27.54
C PRO A 145 27.68 3.87 -28.26
N LEU A 146 27.82 4.98 -27.53
CA LEU A 146 28.42 6.21 -28.02
C LEU A 146 29.89 5.95 -28.42
N LEU A 147 30.24 6.29 -29.66
CA LEU A 147 31.61 6.21 -30.15
C LEU A 147 32.50 7.17 -29.35
N ARG A 148 33.52 6.64 -28.68
CA ARG A 148 34.57 7.45 -28.06
C ARG A 148 35.66 7.72 -29.10
N VAL A 149 35.88 9.00 -29.41
CA VAL A 149 37.03 9.44 -30.22
C VAL A 149 38.29 9.24 -29.38
N VAL A 150 39.13 8.29 -29.76
CA VAL A 150 40.48 8.13 -29.20
C VAL A 150 41.42 8.94 -30.08
N GLY A 151 41.71 10.17 -29.66
CA GLY A 151 42.78 10.98 -30.25
C GLY A 151 44.14 10.34 -29.98
N LYS A 152 44.94 10.18 -31.03
CA LYS A 152 46.32 9.69 -31.00
C LYS A 152 47.22 10.85 -31.46
N GLY A 153 48.20 11.20 -30.64
CA GLY A 153 49.25 12.17 -30.96
C GLY A 153 49.07 13.50 -30.27
#